data_AF-A0A1X7V8J4-F1
#
_entry.id   AF-A0A1X7V8J4-F1
#
_cell.length_a   1.000
_cell.length_b   1.000
_cell.length_c   1.000
_cell.angle_alpha   90.00
_cell.angle_beta   90.00
_cell.angle_gamma   90.00
#
_symmetry.space_group_name_H-M   'P 1'
#
loop_
_entity.id
_entity.type
_entity.pdbx_description
1 polymer ?
#
loop_
_entity_poly.entity_id
_entity_poly.type
_entity_poly.pdbx_seq_one_letter_code
_entity_poly.pdbx_strand_id
1 'polypeptide(L)' 'MDDRSEMPIAFASRTLVPAEKRYSQPETVALAIIFSVEKLRDNNYGHYLTLYLDHKPLQYL' A
#
# COMPACT_ATOMS: atom_id res chain seq x y z
N MET A 1 -16.75 -9.10 16.30
CA MET A 1 -15.55 -9.01 17.16
C MET A 1 -15.01 -7.61 16.96
N ASP A 2 -15.41 -6.69 17.84
CA ASP A 2 -14.88 -5.32 17.89
C ASP A 2 -13.57 -5.38 18.69
N ASP A 3 -12.52 -5.91 18.06
CA ASP A 3 -11.21 -5.97 18.69
C ASP A 3 -10.54 -4.60 18.50
N ARG A 4 -10.68 -3.72 19.50
CA ARG A 4 -10.06 -2.38 19.54
C ARG A 4 -8.53 -2.42 19.63
N SER A 5 -7.90 -3.52 19.21
CA SER A 5 -6.46 -3.75 19.22
C SER A 5 -5.75 -3.03 18.06
N GLU A 6 -6.42 -2.86 16.91
CA GLU A 6 -5.82 -2.22 15.74
C GLU A 6 -6.30 -0.77 15.60
N MET A 7 -5.48 0.18 16.08
CA MET A 7 -5.73 1.60 15.91
C MET A 7 -4.97 2.13 14.69
N PRO A 8 -5.65 2.72 13.69
CA PRO A 8 -4.98 3.25 12.51
C PRO A 8 -4.09 4.44 12.89
N ILE A 9 -2.81 4.38 12.51
CA ILE A 9 -1.84 5.45 12.78
C ILE A 9 -1.94 6.57 11.73
N ALA A 10 -2.15 6.19 10.47
CA ALA A 10 -2.27 7.12 9.36
C ALA A 10 -3.01 6.49 8.18
N PHE A 11 -3.65 7.33 7.36
CA PHE A 11 -4.23 6.94 6.08
C PHE A 11 -3.49 7.66 4.95
N ALA A 12 -3.17 6.93 3.89
CA ALA A 12 -2.50 7.46 2.71
C ALA A 12 -3.28 7.10 1.45
N SER A 13 -3.60 8.09 0.63
CA SER A 13 -4.21 7.90 -0.68
C SER A 13 -3.74 8.98 -1.64
N ARG A 14 -3.80 8.68 -2.94
CA ARG A 14 -3.54 9.65 -4.01
C ARG A 14 -4.33 9.31 -5.26
N THR A 15 -4.57 10.32 -6.08
CA THR A 15 -5.16 10.14 -7.41
C THR A 15 -4.11 9.62 -8.39
N LEU A 16 -4.49 8.67 -9.24
CA LEU A 16 -3.64 8.18 -10.33
C LEU A 16 -3.53 9.25 -11.44
N VAL A 17 -2.31 9.49 -11.91
CA VAL A 17 -2.07 10.35 -13.08
C VAL A 17 -2.51 9.63 -14.37
N PRO A 18 -2.76 10.34 -15.49
CA PRO A 18 -3.28 9.73 -16.71
C PRO A 18 -2.47 8.53 -17.23
N ALA A 19 -1.15 8.51 -17.03
CA ALA A 19 -0.29 7.38 -17.38
C ALA A 19 -0.56 6.15 -16.50
N GLU A 20 -0.66 6.34 -15.18
CA GLU A 20 -0.86 5.26 -14.20
C GLU A 20 -2.25 4.62 -14.30
N LYS A 21 -3.25 5.35 -14.81
CA LYS A 21 -4.58 4.79 -15.07
C LYS A 21 -4.58 3.65 -16.09
N ARG A 22 -3.51 3.51 -16.88
CA ARG A 22 -3.35 2.45 -17.88
C ARG A 22 -2.61 1.23 -17.34
N TYR A 23 -2.16 1.27 -16.08
CA TYR A 23 -1.47 0.17 -15.46
C TYR A 23 -2.40 -1.01 -15.23
N SER A 24 -1.85 -2.21 -15.40
CA SER A 24 -2.50 -3.45 -15.00
C SER A 24 -2.69 -3.51 -13.48
N GLN A 25 -3.50 -4.45 -13.01
CA GLN A 25 -3.76 -4.63 -11.58
C GLN A 25 -2.48 -4.90 -10.76
N PRO A 26 -1.54 -5.77 -11.19
CA PRO A 26 -0.26 -5.95 -10.49
C PRO A 26 0.56 -4.65 -10.40
N GLU A 27 0.64 -3.90 -11.51
CA GLU A 27 1.39 -2.64 -11.57
C GLU A 27 0.78 -1.57 -10.65
N THR A 28 -0.55 -1.47 -10.61
CA THR A 28 -1.25 -0.54 -9.71
C THR A 28 -1.04 -0.91 -8.24
N VAL A 29 -1.03 -2.21 -7.92
CA VAL A 29 -0.73 -2.68 -6.56
C VAL A 29 0.73 -2.37 -6.19
N ALA A 30 1.69 -2.65 -7.06
CA ALA A 30 3.10 -2.30 -6.84
C ALA A 30 3.28 -0.78 -6.61
N LEU A 31 2.59 0.03 -7.42
CA LEU A 31 2.59 1.49 -7.30
C LEU A 31 2.02 1.95 -5.95
N ALA A 32 0.94 1.32 -5.48
CA ALA A 32 0.34 1.63 -4.17
C ALA A 32 1.28 1.29 -3.02
N ILE A 33 2.04 0.19 -3.11
CA ILE A 33 3.04 -0.21 -2.11
C ILE A 33 4.17 0.83 -2.04
N ILE A 34 4.76 1.17 -3.19
CA ILE A 34 5.84 2.16 -3.27
C ILE A 34 5.38 3.50 -2.66
N PHE A 35 4.20 3.97 -3.10
CA PHE A 35 3.62 5.20 -2.56
C PHE A 35 3.40 5.15 -1.05
N SER A 36 2.90 4.03 -0.52
CA SER A 36 2.63 3.89 0.91
C SER A 36 3.91 3.92 1.75
N VAL A 37 4.97 3.24 1.28
CA VAL A 37 6.29 3.23 1.95
C VAL A 37 6.93 4.62 1.94
N GLU A 38 6.87 5.33 0.81
CA GLU A 38 7.40 6.69 0.71
C GLU A 38 6.60 7.67 1.58
N LYS A 39 5.27 7.58 1.55
CA LYS A 39 4.39 8.50 2.27
C LYS A 39 4.43 8.31 3.79
N LEU A 40 4.60 7.07 4.25
CA LEU A 40 4.66 6.72 5.66
C LEU A 40 6.11 6.51 6.16
N ARG A 41 7.10 7.00 5.41
CA ARG A 41 8.52 6.80 5.74
C ARG A 41 8.86 7.20 7.18
N ASP A 42 8.33 8.32 7.65
CA ASP A 42 8.59 8.83 9.00
C ASP A 42 8.08 7.87 10.10
N ASN A 43 6.97 7.17 9.83
CA ASN A 43 6.37 6.21 10.76
C ASN A 43 6.96 4.79 10.62
N ASN A 44 7.56 4.48 9.47
CA ASN A 44 7.93 3.11 9.11
C ASN A 44 9.46 2.88 9.12
N TYR A 45 10.26 3.93 9.35
CA TYR A 45 11.72 3.82 9.32
C TYR A 45 12.24 2.87 10.41
N GLY A 46 13.01 1.86 10.00
CA GLY A 46 13.61 0.87 10.91
C GLY A 46 12.66 -0.24 11.38
N HIS A 47 11.45 -0.32 10.84
CA HIS A 47 10.46 -1.32 11.21
C HIS A 47 10.18 -2.30 10.06
N TYR A 48 9.87 -3.56 10.42
CA TYR A 48 9.33 -4.52 9.46
C TYR A 48 7.91 -4.15 9.10
N LEU A 49 7.62 -4.13 7.80
CA LEU A 49 6.28 -3.83 7.28
C LEU A 49 5.59 -5.11 6.81
N THR A 50 4.38 -5.35 7.31
CA THR A 50 3.48 -6.38 6.78
C THR A 50 2.44 -5.71 5.91
N LEU A 51 2.36 -6.11 4.64
CA LEU A 51 1.40 -5.59 3.67
C LEU A 51 0.25 -6.59 3.52
N TYR A 52 -0.97 -6.12 3.74
CA TYR A 52 -2.19 -6.87 3.44
C TYR A 52 -2.80 -6.33 2.15
N LEU A 53 -2.96 -7.21 1.17
CA LEU A 53 -3.51 -6.87 -0.14
C LEU A 53 -4.62 -7.87 -0.43
N ASP A 54 -5.78 -7.38 -0.87
CA ASP A 54 -6.96 -8.22 -1.15
C ASP A 54 -6.74 -9.20 -2.30
N HIS A 55 -5.69 -9.00 -3.07
CA HIS A 55 -5.38 -9.74 -4.27
C HIS A 55 -3.91 -10.18 -4.18
N LYS A 56 -3.58 -11.36 -4.72
CA LYS A 56 -2.21 -11.90 -4.80
C LYS A 56 -1.53 -11.66 -6.18
N PRO A 57 -1.68 -10.51 -6.86
CA PRO A 57 -1.18 -10.37 -8.23
C PRO A 57 0.35 -10.34 -8.30
N LEU A 58 1.03 -10.00 -7.19
CA LEU A 58 2.49 -9.98 -7.11
C LEU A 58 3.11 -11.35 -6.78
N GLN A 59 2.29 -12.37 -6.51
CA GLN A 59 2.80 -13.69 -6.13
C GLN A 59 3.35 -14.49 -7.34
N TYR A 60 3.09 -14.01 -8.56
CA TYR A 60 3.50 -14.66 -9.82
C TYR A 60 4.41 -13.78 -10.70
N LEU A 61 4.98 -12.70 -10.15
CA LEU A 61 6.12 -11.99 -10.75
C LEU A 61 7.39 -12.83 -10.56
#